data_AF-A0A7M3NW01-F1
#
_entry.id   AF-A0A7M3NW01-F1
#
_cell.length_a   1.000
_cell.length_b   1.000
_cell.length_c   1.000
_cell.angle_alpha   90.00
_cell.angle_beta   90.00
_cell.angle_gamma   90.00
#
_symmetry.space_group_name_H-M   'P 1'
#
loop_
_entity.id
_entity.type
_entity.pdbx_description
1 polymer ?
#
loop_
_entity_poly.entity_id
_entity_poly.type
_entity_poly.pdbx_seq_one_letter_code
_entity_poly.pdbx_strand_id
1 'polypeptide(L)'
;MGGSGWEYVTAYKSSVEESLAALHEQVFAELYGNDDEYGSIEELWADEEFMGEEGTHSILDIQRVVHTTAAPSEQAIEDYGTLRPLPTGRIAHHFGGNRPTPERFQELLDESYEAMRRRRPHEQGQTLIDECRMRWTGVFVVLYTDEEASHVGIFGYSGD
;
A
#
# COMPACT_ATOMS: atom_id res chain seq x y z
N MET A 1 -10.78 4.00 16.88
CA MET A 1 -9.86 2.86 16.73
C MET A 1 -9.72 2.74 15.24
N GLY A 2 -8.58 3.23 14.80
CA GLY A 2 -8.38 3.90 13.53
C GLY A 2 -7.07 3.40 12.97
N GLY A 3 -7.17 2.51 11.97
CA GLY A 3 -6.01 2.06 11.23
C GLY A 3 -5.22 3.25 10.72
N SER A 4 -3.93 3.24 10.97
CA SER A 4 -2.98 4.14 10.35
C SER A 4 -2.88 3.77 8.87
N GLY A 5 -3.31 4.68 8.00
CA GLY A 5 -2.96 4.61 6.60
C GLY A 5 -1.45 4.79 6.43
N TRP A 6 -0.88 4.12 5.45
CA TRP A 6 0.52 4.27 5.05
C TRP A 6 0.63 4.37 3.54
N GLU A 7 1.70 5.01 3.07
CA GLU A 7 2.01 5.20 1.66
C GLU A 7 3.51 5.07 1.39
N TYR A 8 3.85 4.58 0.20
CA TYR A 8 5.23 4.46 -0.27
C TYR A 8 5.30 4.77 -1.76
N VAL A 9 6.41 5.39 -2.18
CA VAL A 9 6.84 5.44 -3.58
C VAL A 9 8.20 4.80 -3.66
N THR A 10 8.30 3.70 -4.42
CA THR A 10 9.55 2.95 -4.60
C THR A 10 9.91 2.84 -6.08
N ALA A 11 11.19 2.62 -6.37
CA ALA A 11 11.65 2.43 -7.74
C ALA A 11 11.03 1.16 -8.35
N TYR A 12 10.53 1.26 -9.57
CA TYR A 12 10.08 0.11 -10.35
C TYR A 12 11.30 -0.73 -10.75
N LYS A 13 11.28 -2.01 -10.40
CA LYS A 13 12.30 -3.00 -10.78
C LYS A 13 11.85 -3.75 -12.04
N SER A 14 12.08 -5.05 -12.16
CA SER A 14 11.58 -5.82 -13.30
C SER A 14 10.08 -6.09 -13.18
N SER A 15 9.57 -6.17 -11.94
CA SER A 15 8.16 -6.37 -11.62
C SER A 15 7.75 -5.66 -10.32
N VAL A 16 6.45 -5.65 -10.03
CA VAL A 16 5.90 -5.09 -8.79
C VAL A 16 6.31 -5.94 -7.59
N GLU A 17 6.40 -7.26 -7.74
CA GLU A 17 6.88 -8.19 -6.71
C GLU A 17 8.33 -7.91 -6.33
N GLU A 18 9.22 -7.72 -7.32
CA GLU A 18 10.60 -7.35 -7.04
C GLU A 18 10.70 -5.97 -6.38
N SER A 19 9.84 -5.03 -6.80
CA SER A 19 9.78 -3.69 -6.21
C SER A 19 9.29 -3.75 -4.76
N LEU A 20 8.31 -4.60 -4.46
CA LEU A 20 7.79 -4.84 -3.12
C LEU A 20 8.84 -5.51 -2.23
N ALA A 21 9.53 -6.54 -2.72
CA ALA A 21 10.58 -7.23 -1.98
C ALA A 21 11.74 -6.27 -1.62
N ALA A 22 12.18 -5.43 -2.57
CA ALA A 22 13.20 -4.41 -2.28
C ALA A 22 12.71 -3.38 -1.26
N LEU A 23 11.43 -2.99 -1.31
CA LEU A 23 10.83 -2.07 -0.35
C LEU A 23 10.71 -2.69 1.05
N HIS A 24 10.38 -3.99 1.13
CA HIS A 24 10.37 -4.73 2.39
C HIS A 24 11.74 -4.72 3.07
N GLU A 25 12.81 -5.03 2.35
CA GLU A 25 14.18 -4.98 2.90
C GLU A 25 14.52 -3.58 3.43
N GLN A 26 14.17 -2.54 2.67
CA GLN A 26 14.42 -1.15 3.06
C GLN A 26 13.66 -0.79 4.36
N VAL A 27 12.36 -1.06 4.43
CA VAL A 27 11.52 -0.68 5.58
C VAL A 27 11.86 -1.54 6.80
N PHE A 28 12.17 -2.83 6.61
CA PHE A 28 12.64 -3.68 7.69
C PHE A 28 13.95 -3.15 8.30
N ALA A 29 14.92 -2.78 7.48
CA ALA A 29 16.16 -2.20 7.97
C ALA A 29 15.95 -0.85 8.69
N GLU A 30 14.97 -0.05 8.27
CA GLU A 30 14.63 1.22 8.92
C GLU A 30 13.98 1.01 10.30
N LEU A 31 13.01 0.10 10.40
CA LEU A 31 12.22 -0.11 11.62
C LEU A 31 12.92 -1.03 12.63
N TYR A 32 13.54 -2.11 12.14
CA TYR A 32 14.08 -3.19 12.97
C TYR A 32 15.60 -3.33 12.87
N GLY A 33 16.28 -2.62 11.96
CA GLY A 33 17.73 -2.78 11.77
C GLY A 33 18.61 -2.35 12.94
N ASN A 34 18.05 -1.67 13.95
CA ASN A 34 18.72 -1.31 15.20
C ASN A 34 18.14 -2.02 16.43
N ASP A 35 17.10 -2.83 16.25
CA ASP A 35 16.51 -3.64 17.31
C ASP A 35 17.05 -5.08 17.19
N ASP A 36 17.37 -5.70 18.32
CA ASP A 36 17.79 -7.11 18.35
C ASP A 36 16.56 -8.05 18.41
N GLU A 37 15.34 -7.50 18.30
CA GLU A 37 14.07 -8.24 18.35
C GLU A 37 13.91 -9.23 17.19
N TYR A 38 14.23 -8.82 15.96
CA TYR A 38 14.13 -9.67 14.77
C TYR A 38 15.42 -9.62 13.94
N GLY A 39 16.00 -10.77 13.64
CA GLY A 39 17.21 -10.89 12.82
C GLY A 39 16.95 -10.86 11.31
N SER A 40 15.71 -11.09 10.88
CA SER A 40 15.29 -10.96 9.48
C SER A 40 13.79 -10.72 9.34
N ILE A 41 13.36 -10.35 8.13
CA ILE A 41 11.93 -10.18 7.81
C ILE A 41 11.15 -11.50 7.91
N GLU A 42 11.79 -12.63 7.60
CA GLU A 42 11.18 -13.95 7.75
C GLU A 42 10.93 -14.30 9.21
N GLU A 43 11.81 -13.87 10.13
CA GLU A 43 11.59 -14.03 11.57
C GLU A 43 10.41 -13.19 12.04
N LEU A 44 10.33 -11.93 11.59
CA LEU A 44 9.19 -11.05 11.85
C LEU A 44 7.87 -11.66 11.36
N TRP A 45 7.84 -12.17 10.12
CA TRP A 45 6.63 -12.80 9.57
C TRP A 45 6.30 -14.17 10.19
N ALA A 46 7.26 -14.82 10.85
CA ALA A 46 7.03 -16.05 11.58
C ALA A 46 6.39 -15.81 12.97
N ASP A 47 6.40 -14.57 13.47
CA ASP A 47 5.65 -14.18 14.65
C ASP A 47 4.16 -13.99 14.31
N GLU A 48 3.42 -15.10 14.29
CA GLU A 48 1.99 -15.11 13.97
C GLU A 48 1.13 -14.34 14.98
N GLU A 49 1.56 -14.23 16.24
CA GLU A 49 0.83 -13.49 17.28
C GLU A 49 0.95 -11.99 17.01
N PHE A 50 2.18 -11.49 16.87
CA PHE A 50 2.42 -10.08 16.55
C PHE A 50 1.82 -9.69 15.20
N MET A 51 2.09 -10.45 14.15
CA MET A 51 1.59 -10.15 12.79
C MET A 51 0.08 -10.34 12.64
N GLY A 52 -0.54 -11.16 13.49
CA GLY A 52 -1.98 -11.44 13.48
C GLY A 52 -2.83 -10.48 14.30
N GLU A 53 -2.26 -9.85 15.33
CA GLU A 53 -2.99 -8.97 16.24
C GLU A 53 -2.63 -7.49 16.07
N GLU A 54 -1.35 -7.16 16.00
CA GLU A 54 -0.86 -5.79 15.94
C GLU A 54 -0.44 -5.41 14.51
N GLY A 55 0.44 -6.24 13.93
CA GLY A 55 1.15 -5.89 12.71
C GLY A 55 2.14 -4.75 12.92
N THR A 56 2.80 -4.36 11.84
CA THR A 56 3.88 -3.36 11.82
C THR A 56 3.39 -1.94 11.54
N HIS A 57 2.11 -1.78 11.19
CA HIS A 57 1.55 -0.52 10.73
C HIS A 57 2.27 0.06 9.50
N SER A 58 2.80 -0.82 8.64
CA SER A 58 3.68 -0.46 7.52
C SER A 58 3.46 -1.38 6.32
N ILE A 59 4.24 -1.18 5.25
CA ILE A 59 4.25 -2.09 4.09
C ILE A 59 4.58 -3.54 4.46
N LEU A 60 5.26 -3.79 5.58
CA LEU A 60 5.64 -5.14 6.02
C LEU A 60 4.41 -6.01 6.40
N ASP A 61 3.23 -5.38 6.60
CA ASP A 61 1.95 -6.09 6.75
C ASP A 61 1.49 -6.74 5.44
N ILE A 62 2.07 -6.34 4.31
CA ILE A 62 1.70 -6.82 2.98
C ILE A 62 2.72 -7.83 2.47
N GLN A 63 2.37 -9.10 2.50
CA GLN A 63 3.31 -10.17 2.18
C GLN A 63 3.43 -10.44 0.67
N ARG A 64 2.38 -10.19 -0.11
CA ARG A 64 2.34 -10.60 -1.53
C ARG A 64 1.54 -9.69 -2.45
N VAL A 65 1.94 -9.66 -3.71
CA VAL A 65 1.15 -9.07 -4.79
C VAL A 65 0.14 -10.09 -5.30
N VAL A 66 -1.07 -9.63 -5.63
CA VAL A 66 -2.07 -10.43 -6.36
C VAL A 66 -2.45 -9.72 -7.66
N HIS A 67 -2.68 -10.48 -8.72
CA HIS A 67 -2.92 -9.94 -10.07
C HIS A 67 -4.41 -9.72 -10.40
N THR A 68 -5.24 -9.49 -9.38
CA THR A 68 -6.67 -9.25 -9.54
C THR A 68 -7.04 -7.85 -9.08
N THR A 69 -7.96 -7.21 -9.81
CA THR A 69 -8.56 -5.93 -9.42
C THR A 69 -9.86 -6.10 -8.65
N ALA A 70 -10.27 -7.35 -8.34
CA ALA A 70 -11.44 -7.60 -7.52
C ALA A 70 -11.22 -7.06 -6.10
N ALA A 71 -12.24 -6.39 -5.55
CA ALA A 71 -12.16 -5.85 -4.20
C ALA A 71 -11.96 -7.00 -3.19
N PRO A 72 -11.09 -6.82 -2.19
CA PRO A 72 -10.91 -7.81 -1.15
C PRO A 72 -12.15 -7.93 -0.25
N SER A 73 -12.27 -9.06 0.43
CA SER A 73 -13.34 -9.37 1.36
C SER A 73 -12.79 -9.75 2.73
N GLU A 74 -13.33 -9.15 3.79
CA GLU A 74 -12.97 -9.51 5.18
C GLU A 74 -13.28 -10.96 5.53
N GLN A 75 -14.14 -11.61 4.75
CA GLN A 75 -14.51 -13.03 4.91
C GLN A 75 -13.53 -13.99 4.22
N ALA A 76 -12.64 -13.47 3.36
CA ALA A 76 -11.68 -14.25 2.59
C ALA A 76 -10.30 -14.09 3.24
N ILE A 77 -9.85 -15.12 3.96
CA ILE A 77 -8.57 -15.05 4.69
C ILE A 77 -7.38 -14.83 3.75
N GLU A 78 -7.50 -15.31 2.51
CA GLU A 78 -6.51 -15.14 1.45
C GLU A 78 -6.35 -13.69 0.97
N ASP A 79 -7.29 -12.81 1.30
CA ASP A 79 -7.23 -11.40 0.93
C ASP A 79 -6.39 -10.56 1.90
N TYR A 80 -6.11 -11.05 3.10
CA TYR A 80 -5.22 -10.36 4.04
C TYR A 80 -3.75 -10.45 3.61
N GLY A 81 -2.98 -9.40 3.91
CA GLY A 81 -1.57 -9.28 3.56
C GLY A 81 -1.30 -9.20 2.07
N THR A 82 -2.25 -8.66 1.29
CA THR A 82 -2.14 -8.61 -0.17
C THR A 82 -2.13 -7.20 -0.75
N LEU A 83 -1.34 -7.04 -1.81
CA LEU A 83 -1.24 -5.85 -2.63
C LEU A 83 -1.96 -6.04 -3.96
N ARG A 84 -2.96 -5.20 -4.26
CA ARG A 84 -3.76 -5.29 -5.50
C ARG A 84 -3.46 -4.15 -6.47
N PRO A 85 -3.50 -4.38 -7.79
CA PRO A 85 -3.46 -3.30 -8.77
C PRO A 85 -4.71 -2.45 -8.67
N LEU A 86 -4.55 -1.12 -8.72
CA LEU A 86 -5.67 -0.22 -8.93
C LEU A 86 -6.28 -0.48 -10.32
N PRO A 87 -7.61 -0.65 -10.46
CA PRO A 87 -8.22 -0.88 -11.77
C PRO A 87 -7.94 0.27 -12.74
N THR A 88 -7.66 -0.03 -14.01
CA THR A 88 -7.31 1.00 -15.03
C THR A 88 -8.35 2.12 -15.15
N GLY A 89 -9.64 1.80 -15.01
CA GLY A 89 -10.71 2.81 -14.99
C GLY A 89 -10.62 3.77 -13.80
N ARG A 90 -10.14 3.31 -12.65
CA ARG A 90 -9.89 4.15 -11.46
C ARG A 90 -8.59 4.94 -11.61
N ILE A 91 -7.56 4.36 -12.25
CA ILE A 91 -6.34 5.11 -12.63
C ILE A 91 -6.73 6.30 -13.53
N ALA A 92 -7.48 6.05 -14.61
CA ALA A 92 -7.92 7.13 -15.50
C ALA A 92 -8.79 8.18 -14.78
N HIS A 93 -9.64 7.76 -13.84
CA HIS A 93 -10.48 8.65 -13.05
C HIS A 93 -9.68 9.60 -12.15
N HIS A 94 -8.70 9.08 -11.40
CA HIS A 94 -7.92 9.87 -10.44
C HIS A 94 -6.79 10.67 -11.10
N PHE A 95 -6.08 10.05 -12.03
CA PHE A 95 -4.87 10.61 -12.63
C PHE A 95 -5.13 11.33 -13.95
N GLY A 96 -6.35 11.24 -14.50
CA GLY A 96 -6.71 11.84 -15.80
C GLY A 96 -6.10 11.12 -17.01
N GLY A 97 -5.45 9.96 -16.81
CA GLY A 97 -4.79 9.20 -17.86
C GLY A 97 -4.30 7.83 -17.39
N ASN A 98 -3.72 7.05 -18.30
CA ASN A 98 -3.24 5.68 -18.02
C ASN A 98 -1.75 5.60 -17.68
N ARG A 99 -1.04 6.74 -17.67
CA ARG A 99 0.39 6.84 -17.35
C ARG A 99 0.57 7.84 -16.21
N PRO A 100 0.17 7.46 -14.98
CA PRO A 100 0.33 8.34 -13.82
C PRO A 100 1.82 8.58 -13.53
N THR A 101 2.17 9.79 -13.08
CA THR A 101 3.54 10.13 -12.70
C THR A 101 3.71 10.12 -11.19
N PRO A 102 4.95 9.98 -10.67
CA PRO A 102 5.23 10.12 -9.23
C PRO A 102 4.75 11.43 -8.63
N GLU A 103 4.91 12.54 -9.34
CA GLU A 103 4.48 13.86 -8.88
C GLU A 103 2.96 13.90 -8.73
N ARG A 104 2.22 13.41 -9.75
CA ARG A 104 0.76 13.39 -9.69
C ARG A 104 0.23 12.44 -8.62
N PHE A 105 0.92 11.34 -8.36
CA PHE A 105 0.60 10.43 -7.27
C PHE A 105 0.70 11.15 -5.91
N GLN A 106 1.81 11.87 -5.66
CA GLN A 106 1.98 12.61 -4.41
C GLN A 106 0.94 13.71 -4.25
N GLU A 107 0.64 14.48 -5.30
CA GLU A 107 -0.42 15.50 -5.27
C GLU A 107 -1.77 14.90 -4.85
N LEU A 108 -2.13 13.74 -5.40
CA LEU A 108 -3.39 13.07 -5.06
C LEU A 108 -3.41 12.55 -3.63
N LEU A 109 -2.28 12.10 -3.09
CA LEU A 109 -2.18 11.72 -1.67
C LEU A 109 -2.39 12.93 -0.76
N ASP A 110 -1.73 14.05 -1.06
CA ASP A 110 -1.86 15.30 -0.30
C ASP A 110 -3.31 15.81 -0.34
N GLU A 111 -3.94 15.81 -1.53
CA GLU A 111 -5.35 16.14 -1.73
C GLU A 111 -6.27 15.21 -0.91
N SER A 112 -5.96 13.90 -0.88
CA SER A 112 -6.73 12.90 -0.15
C SER A 112 -6.67 13.13 1.36
N TYR A 113 -5.48 13.41 1.91
CA TYR A 113 -5.30 13.70 3.32
C TYR A 113 -5.96 15.02 3.73
N GLU A 114 -5.87 16.05 2.91
CA GLU A 114 -6.58 17.31 3.15
C GLU A 114 -8.11 17.12 3.13
N ALA A 115 -8.62 16.31 2.20
CA ALA A 115 -10.04 15.96 2.17
C ALA A 115 -10.46 15.18 3.42
N MET A 116 -9.66 14.21 3.87
CA MET A 116 -9.92 13.43 5.07
C MET A 116 -9.97 14.30 6.33
N ARG A 117 -9.08 15.29 6.46
CA ARG A 117 -9.08 16.25 7.58
C ARG A 117 -10.33 17.14 7.62
N ARG A 118 -10.88 17.47 6.45
CA ARG A 118 -12.06 18.35 6.32
C ARG A 118 -13.37 17.58 6.35
N ARG A 119 -13.31 16.27 6.13
CA ARG A 119 -14.46 15.38 6.01
C ARG A 119 -15.24 15.26 7.31
N ARG A 120 -16.57 15.18 7.19
CA ARG A 120 -17.44 14.79 8.30
C ARG A 120 -17.43 13.27 8.51
N PRO A 121 -17.65 12.76 9.74
CA PRO A 121 -17.58 11.33 10.07
C PRO A 121 -18.47 10.35 9.26
N HIS A 122 -19.36 10.85 8.40
CA HIS A 122 -20.31 10.05 7.61
C HIS A 122 -20.27 10.35 6.10
N GLU A 123 -19.34 11.16 5.65
CA GLU A 123 -19.21 11.48 4.23
C GLU A 123 -18.36 10.41 3.54
N GLN A 124 -18.84 9.87 2.42
CA GLN A 124 -18.13 8.82 1.69
C GLN A 124 -17.05 9.36 0.77
N GLY A 125 -15.91 8.70 0.82
CA GLY A 125 -14.69 8.93 0.06
C GLY A 125 -14.78 8.72 -1.42
N GLN A 126 -14.20 9.64 -2.19
CA GLN A 126 -13.88 9.41 -3.60
C GLN A 126 -12.43 9.80 -3.91
N THR A 127 -11.57 9.86 -2.90
CA THR A 127 -10.17 10.20 -3.05
C THR A 127 -9.34 8.94 -3.33
N LEU A 128 -8.06 9.09 -3.63
CA LEU A 128 -7.21 7.96 -3.99
C LEU A 128 -7.09 6.94 -2.86
N ILE A 129 -6.90 7.40 -1.62
CA ILE A 129 -6.76 6.53 -0.45
C ILE A 129 -8.07 5.79 -0.08
N ASP A 130 -9.22 6.25 -0.57
CA ASP A 130 -10.52 5.59 -0.37
C ASP A 130 -10.71 4.35 -1.27
N GLU A 131 -9.76 4.08 -2.18
CA GLU A 131 -9.72 2.86 -2.99
C GLU A 131 -9.29 1.64 -2.16
N CYS A 132 -8.48 1.83 -1.13
CA CYS A 132 -8.14 0.78 -0.18
C CYS A 132 -9.17 0.81 0.96
N ARG A 133 -9.99 -0.24 1.08
CA ARG A 133 -11.14 -0.26 2.01
C ARG A 133 -11.07 -1.34 3.08
N MET A 134 -10.09 -2.22 2.99
CA MET A 134 -9.93 -3.35 3.89
C MET A 134 -8.60 -3.23 4.61
N ARG A 135 -8.61 -3.40 5.93
CA ARG A 135 -7.41 -3.45 6.76
C ARG A 135 -6.48 -4.59 6.35
N TRP A 136 -5.19 -4.42 6.61
CA TRP A 136 -4.12 -5.35 6.21
C TRP A 136 -4.16 -5.66 4.71
N THR A 137 -4.53 -4.67 3.90
CA THR A 137 -4.44 -4.74 2.44
C THR A 137 -3.85 -3.44 1.92
N GLY A 138 -3.30 -3.50 0.71
CA GLY A 138 -2.81 -2.33 0.00
C GLY A 138 -3.21 -2.35 -1.47
N VAL A 139 -3.11 -1.19 -2.07
CA VAL A 139 -3.31 -0.94 -3.49
C VAL A 139 -2.02 -0.37 -4.07
N PHE A 140 -1.67 -0.79 -5.29
CA PHE A 140 -0.55 -0.23 -6.01
C PHE A 140 -0.95 0.36 -7.36
N VAL A 141 -0.13 1.30 -7.82
CA VAL A 141 -0.18 1.93 -9.13
C VAL A 141 1.23 1.95 -9.71
N VAL A 142 1.40 1.47 -10.95
CA VAL A 142 2.66 1.64 -11.68
C VAL A 142 2.73 3.06 -12.20
N LEU A 143 3.84 3.74 -11.89
CA LEU A 143 4.08 5.14 -12.19
C LEU A 143 5.16 5.28 -13.26
N TYR A 144 5.05 6.32 -14.05
CA TYR A 144 5.83 6.52 -15.25
C TYR A 144 6.63 7.82 -15.19
N THR A 145 7.84 7.76 -15.72
CA THR A 145 8.62 8.93 -16.11
C THR A 145 8.82 8.83 -17.62
N ASP A 146 8.37 9.84 -18.35
CA ASP A 146 8.25 9.79 -19.81
C ASP A 146 7.36 8.62 -20.28
N GLU A 147 7.94 7.62 -20.96
CA GLU A 147 7.22 6.46 -21.49
C GLU A 147 7.55 5.16 -20.76
N GLU A 148 8.41 5.19 -19.75
CA GLU A 148 8.90 4.01 -19.05
C GLU A 148 8.35 3.93 -17.63
N ALA A 149 8.03 2.70 -17.19
CA ALA A 149 7.66 2.44 -15.81
C ALA A 149 8.89 2.70 -14.92
N SER A 150 8.78 3.67 -14.02
CA SER A 150 9.90 4.15 -13.22
C SER A 150 9.71 3.93 -11.73
N HIS A 151 8.46 3.96 -11.25
CA HIS A 151 8.14 3.79 -9.83
C HIS A 151 6.88 2.95 -9.62
N VAL A 152 6.68 2.50 -8.39
CA VAL A 152 5.42 1.95 -7.90
C VAL A 152 4.95 2.83 -6.75
N GLY A 153 3.76 3.40 -6.88
CA GLY A 153 3.06 4.07 -5.79
C GLY A 153 2.19 3.05 -5.07
N ILE A 154 2.32 2.99 -3.75
CA ILE A 154 1.63 2.02 -2.90
C ILE A 154 0.97 2.77 -1.75
N PHE A 155 -0.25 2.38 -1.41
CA PHE A 155 -0.93 2.87 -0.22
C PHE A 155 -1.83 1.77 0.35
N GLY A 156 -2.04 1.78 1.66
CA GLY A 156 -2.82 0.76 2.34
C GLY A 156 -3.23 1.18 3.74
N TYR A 157 -3.91 0.27 4.41
CA TYR A 157 -4.31 0.42 5.81
C TYR A 157 -3.80 -0.76 6.61
N SER A 158 -3.14 -0.47 7.72
CA SER A 158 -2.89 -1.49 8.74
C SER A 158 -4.14 -1.75 9.58
N GLY A 159 -4.12 -2.84 10.35
CA GLY A 159 -5.14 -3.15 11.34
C GLY A 159 -4.98 -2.32 12.61
N ASP A 160 -6.09 -1.79 13.11
CA ASP A 160 -6.40 -1.49 14.52
C ASP A 160 -7.90 -1.76 14.69
#